data_AF-A0A7J7ZUZ9-F1
#
_entry.id   AF-A0A7J7ZUZ9-F1
#
_cell.length_a   1.000
_cell.length_b   1.000
_cell.length_c   1.000
_cell.angle_alpha   90.00
_cell.angle_beta   90.00
_cell.angle_gamma   90.00
#
_symmetry.space_group_name_H-M   'P 1'
#
loop_
_entity.id
_entity.type
_entity.pdbx_description
1 polymer ?
#
loop_
_entity_poly.entity_id
_entity_poly.type
_entity_poly.pdbx_seq_one_letter_code
_entity_poly.pdbx_strand_id
1 'polypeptide(L)'
;MQVALKEDLDTLKEKFRTMESNQKSSFQEIPKLNEELLSKQRELEKIESGELGLNKVWINITEMNKQISLLNSAVTHLKANVKSAADLISLPATVEGLQKSVASIGSTLNSVHLAVEAIQKTVDEHKKAMELLQSDLNQYSVKETSRRDQIIPSPSPPSELDNKPPNENVKQIGDRAATLKRESLHQVTSRVDTVKTQSIKKEDSSDSQVSKLREKLQLISALSNKPESNRPPETTHEEQVQSFTSKPSAFPEFPQSPGDDIEKTAQLRSISLPGIASIKDLEDLFYKTGQNMDGKLTYQEIWNSLGSAMPAPESLREFDADGDGRYSFLELRAAVGV
;
A
#
# COMPACT_ATOMS: atom_id res chain seq x y z
N MET A 1 4.46 31.37 -111.06
CA MET A 1 5.67 31.65 -110.25
C MET A 1 5.44 32.76 -109.23
N GLN A 2 4.92 33.93 -109.62
CA GLN A 2 4.68 35.05 -108.68
C GLN A 2 3.63 34.76 -107.59
N VAL A 3 2.60 33.96 -107.89
CA VAL A 3 1.56 33.59 -106.91
C VAL A 3 2.10 32.69 -105.80
N ALA A 4 2.91 31.68 -106.15
CA ALA A 4 3.53 30.77 -105.18
C ALA A 4 4.50 31.50 -104.22
N LEU A 5 5.32 32.42 -104.75
CA LEU A 5 6.21 33.25 -103.92
C LEU A 5 5.45 34.15 -102.94
N LYS A 6 4.27 34.64 -103.35
CA LYS A 6 3.43 35.46 -102.47
C LYS A 6 2.80 34.63 -101.36
N GLU A 7 2.33 33.43 -101.69
CA GLU A 7 1.79 32.47 -100.73
C GLU A 7 2.83 32.00 -99.72
N ASP A 8 4.07 31.74 -100.17
CA ASP A 8 5.20 31.42 -99.29
C ASP A 8 5.55 32.58 -98.34
N LEU A 9 5.53 33.82 -98.85
CA LEU A 9 5.79 35.01 -98.04
C LEU A 9 4.70 35.24 -96.99
N ASP A 10 3.43 35.04 -97.34
CA ASP A 10 2.31 35.18 -96.41
C ASP A 10 2.33 34.06 -95.36
N THR A 11 2.69 32.83 -95.76
CA THR A 11 2.93 31.72 -94.82
C THR A 11 4.07 32.03 -93.85
N LEU A 12 5.15 32.65 -94.33
CA LEU A 12 6.29 33.03 -93.49
C LEU A 12 5.92 34.15 -92.51
N LYS A 13 5.14 35.15 -92.94
CA LYS A 13 4.62 36.21 -92.07
C LYS A 13 3.71 35.65 -90.98
N GLU A 14 2.86 34.70 -91.33
CA GLU A 14 1.96 34.06 -90.35
C GLU A 14 2.76 33.25 -89.32
N LYS A 15 3.78 32.51 -89.77
CA LYS A 15 4.73 31.83 -88.86
C LYS A 15 5.46 32.82 -87.95
N PHE A 16 5.88 33.98 -88.46
CA PHE A 16 6.52 35.01 -87.66
C PHE A 16 5.57 35.61 -86.63
N ARG A 17 4.32 35.90 -87.00
CA ARG A 17 3.27 36.36 -86.08
C ARG A 17 2.97 35.35 -84.98
N THR A 18 2.91 34.06 -85.33
CA THR A 18 2.68 32.96 -84.38
C THR A 18 3.88 32.81 -83.44
N MET A 19 5.10 32.92 -83.96
CA MET A 19 6.33 32.89 -83.17
C MET A 19 6.40 34.06 -82.19
N GLU A 20 6.05 35.26 -82.65
CA GLU A 20 6.04 36.47 -81.82
C GLU A 20 4.97 36.40 -80.71
N SER A 21 3.78 35.87 -80.99
CA SER A 21 2.74 35.69 -79.98
C SER A 21 3.14 34.68 -78.91
N ASN A 22 3.78 33.58 -79.31
CA ASN A 22 4.26 32.54 -78.40
C ASN A 22 5.44 33.04 -77.53
N GLN A 23 6.28 33.90 -78.08
CA GLN A 23 7.35 34.52 -77.31
C GLN A 23 6.80 35.54 -76.31
N LYS A 24 5.79 36.32 -76.69
CA LYS A 24 5.11 37.28 -75.80
C LYS A 24 4.44 36.58 -74.62
N SER A 25 3.80 35.42 -74.82
CA SER A 25 3.25 34.64 -73.71
C SER A 25 4.37 34.11 -72.78
N SER A 26 5.50 33.66 -73.34
CA SER A 26 6.65 33.19 -72.56
C SER A 26 7.25 34.29 -71.67
N PHE A 27 7.29 35.54 -72.13
CA PHE A 27 7.75 36.68 -71.32
C PHE A 27 6.88 36.98 -70.09
N GLN A 28 5.59 36.61 -70.10
CA GLN A 28 4.70 36.74 -68.95
C GLN A 28 4.75 35.51 -68.04
N GLU A 29 5.05 34.34 -68.59
CA GLU A 29 5.06 33.08 -67.86
C GLU A 29 6.32 32.91 -66.99
N ILE A 30 7.49 33.32 -67.48
CA ILE A 30 8.76 33.23 -66.73
C ILE A 30 8.72 34.02 -65.40
N PRO A 31 8.28 35.30 -65.37
CA PRO A 31 8.16 36.05 -64.11
C PRO A 31 7.17 35.41 -63.15
N LYS A 32 6.06 34.87 -63.67
CA LYS A 32 5.04 34.19 -62.87
C LYS A 32 5.57 32.92 -62.21
N LEU A 33 6.30 32.09 -62.96
CA LEU A 33 6.97 30.90 -62.42
C LEU A 33 8.01 31.27 -61.35
N ASN A 34 8.73 32.38 -61.54
CA ASN A 34 9.70 32.85 -60.56
C ASN A 34 9.02 33.32 -59.26
N GLU A 35 7.88 34.02 -59.36
CA GLU A 35 7.09 34.43 -58.20
C GLU A 35 6.54 33.21 -57.44
N GLU A 36 6.04 32.20 -58.17
CA GLU A 36 5.57 30.94 -57.60
C GLU A 36 6.69 30.17 -56.89
N LEU A 37 7.87 30.09 -57.52
CA LEU A 37 9.07 29.48 -56.93
C LEU A 37 9.46 30.18 -55.62
N LEU A 38 9.46 31.51 -55.61
CA LEU A 38 9.79 32.30 -54.42
C LEU A 38 8.77 32.07 -53.29
N SER A 39 7.48 31.98 -53.65
CA SER A 39 6.42 31.67 -52.69
C SER A 39 6.61 30.27 -52.09
N LYS A 40 6.91 29.27 -52.92
CA LYS A 40 7.19 27.89 -52.47
C LYS A 40 8.43 27.81 -51.59
N GLN A 41 9.48 28.57 -51.92
CA GLN A 41 10.68 28.64 -51.10
C GLN A 41 10.39 29.21 -49.71
N ARG A 42 9.59 30.28 -49.62
CA ARG A 42 9.17 30.87 -48.35
C ARG A 42 8.29 29.91 -47.52
N GLU A 43 7.44 29.14 -48.18
CA GLU A 43 6.61 28.12 -47.55
C GLU A 43 7.46 27.00 -46.95
N LEU A 44 8.48 26.53 -47.68
CA LEU A 44 9.46 25.54 -47.19
C LEU A 44 10.25 26.07 -45.99
N GLU A 45 10.72 27.32 -46.05
CA GLU A 45 11.45 27.94 -44.94
C GLU A 45 10.57 28.02 -43.68
N LYS A 46 9.27 28.30 -43.82
CA LYS A 46 8.31 28.28 -42.71
C LYS A 46 8.09 26.88 -42.13
N ILE A 47 8.17 25.83 -42.95
CA ILE A 47 8.08 24.42 -42.51
C ILE A 47 9.40 23.94 -41.87
N GLU A 48 10.53 24.50 -42.26
CA GLU A 48 11.84 24.11 -41.71
C GLU A 48 12.15 24.86 -40.41
N SER A 49 11.95 26.17 -40.39
CA SER A 49 12.42 27.10 -39.35
C SER A 49 11.31 27.83 -38.61
N GLY A 50 10.08 27.77 -39.10
CA GLY A 50 8.95 28.47 -38.51
C GLY A 50 8.50 27.87 -37.18
N GLU A 51 7.56 28.54 -36.54
CA GLU A 51 7.00 28.15 -35.23
C GLU A 51 6.24 26.82 -35.27
N LEU A 52 5.75 26.42 -36.45
CA LEU A 52 5.18 25.10 -36.76
C LEU A 52 6.17 24.18 -37.49
N GLY A 53 7.45 24.56 -37.51
CA GLY A 53 8.47 23.85 -38.26
C GLY A 53 8.75 22.47 -37.70
N LEU A 54 9.23 21.57 -38.55
CA LEU A 54 9.51 20.17 -38.21
C LEU A 54 10.41 20.05 -36.98
N ASN A 55 11.41 20.92 -36.84
CA ASN A 55 12.29 20.92 -35.68
C ASN A 55 11.54 21.24 -34.37
N LYS A 56 10.64 22.24 -34.39
CA LYS A 56 9.84 22.59 -33.20
C LYS A 56 8.85 21.49 -32.84
N VAL A 57 8.18 20.91 -33.85
CA VAL A 57 7.30 19.75 -33.67
C VAL A 57 8.08 18.58 -33.07
N TRP A 58 9.28 18.31 -33.56
CA TRP A 58 10.15 17.24 -33.05
C TRP A 58 10.57 17.46 -31.60
N ILE A 59 10.96 18.69 -31.24
CA ILE A 59 11.27 19.07 -29.85
C ILE A 59 10.04 18.86 -28.96
N ASN A 60 8.87 19.33 -29.39
CA ASN A 60 7.63 19.17 -28.63
C ASN A 60 7.26 17.69 -28.44
N ILE A 61 7.36 16.87 -29.50
CA ILE A 61 7.12 15.41 -29.43
C ILE A 61 8.11 14.75 -28.45
N THR A 62 9.38 15.13 -28.52
CA THR A 62 10.41 14.59 -27.62
C THR A 62 10.10 14.96 -26.16
N GLU A 63 9.66 16.19 -25.91
CA GLU A 63 9.30 16.64 -24.57
C GLU A 63 8.03 15.96 -24.04
N MET A 64 6.99 15.84 -24.87
CA MET A 64 5.78 15.07 -24.52
C MET A 64 6.12 13.61 -24.18
N ASN A 65 7.03 12.98 -24.91
CA ASN A 65 7.47 11.60 -24.61
C ASN A 65 8.19 11.49 -23.25
N LYS A 66 8.98 12.49 -22.85
CA LYS A 66 9.56 12.54 -21.50
C LYS A 66 8.47 12.68 -20.44
N GLN A 67 7.50 13.55 -20.65
CA GLN A 67 6.38 13.74 -19.73
C GLN A 67 5.55 12.45 -19.58
N ILE A 68 5.28 11.73 -20.68
CA ILE A 68 4.62 10.41 -20.65
C ILE A 68 5.43 9.41 -19.83
N SER A 69 6.76 9.41 -19.96
CA SER A 69 7.64 8.53 -19.19
C SER A 69 7.59 8.84 -17.68
N LEU A 70 7.61 10.12 -17.32
CA LEU A 70 7.45 10.57 -15.92
C LEU A 70 6.07 10.18 -15.36
N LEU A 71 5.01 10.39 -16.15
CA LEU A 71 3.64 10.02 -15.77
C LEU A 71 3.53 8.51 -15.53
N ASN A 72 4.12 7.68 -16.38
CA ASN A 72 4.10 6.23 -16.24
C ASN A 72 4.85 5.76 -14.96
N SER A 73 5.94 6.44 -14.62
CA SER A 73 6.64 6.22 -13.34
C SER A 73 5.74 6.58 -12.15
N ALA A 74 5.10 7.76 -12.17
CA ALA A 74 4.20 8.20 -11.12
C ALA A 74 3.00 7.24 -10.93
N VAL A 75 2.40 6.77 -12.02
CA VAL A 75 1.32 5.77 -11.99
C VAL A 75 1.80 4.45 -11.38
N THR A 76 3.01 4.01 -11.70
CA THR A 76 3.60 2.79 -11.13
C THR A 76 3.82 2.94 -9.62
N HIS A 77 4.32 4.10 -9.18
CA HIS A 77 4.46 4.42 -7.76
C HIS A 77 3.11 4.46 -7.02
N LEU A 78 2.11 5.14 -7.59
CA LEU A 78 0.75 5.17 -7.00
C LEU A 78 0.14 3.78 -6.91
N LYS A 79 0.32 2.94 -7.94
CA LYS A 79 -0.14 1.54 -7.93
C LYS A 79 0.51 0.72 -6.82
N ALA A 80 1.81 0.90 -6.59
CA ALA A 80 2.52 0.26 -5.48
C ALA A 80 1.98 0.76 -4.12
N ASN A 81 1.77 2.07 -3.98
CA ASN A 81 1.22 2.65 -2.75
C ASN A 81 -0.20 2.18 -2.45
N VAL A 82 -1.08 2.10 -3.45
CA VAL A 82 -2.45 1.57 -3.30
C VAL A 82 -2.41 0.10 -2.87
N LYS A 83 -1.49 -0.70 -3.41
CA LYS A 83 -1.31 -2.09 -2.99
C LYS A 83 -0.87 -2.19 -1.52
N SER A 84 0.08 -1.36 -1.09
CA SER A 84 0.51 -1.29 0.31
C SER A 84 -0.62 -0.79 1.23
N ALA A 85 -1.44 0.15 0.77
CA ALA A 85 -2.61 0.63 1.51
C ALA A 85 -3.68 -0.46 1.65
N ALA A 86 -3.87 -1.33 0.65
CA ALA A 86 -4.76 -2.47 0.76
C ALA A 86 -4.30 -3.46 1.86
N ASP A 87 -3.00 -3.62 2.07
CA ASP A 87 -2.48 -4.40 3.19
C ASP A 87 -2.85 -3.76 4.56
N LEU A 88 -2.95 -2.43 4.65
CA LEU A 88 -3.45 -1.74 5.86
C LEU A 88 -4.92 -2.05 6.15
N ILE A 89 -5.73 -2.30 5.13
CA ILE A 89 -7.15 -2.71 5.30
C ILE A 89 -7.24 -4.09 5.98
N SER A 90 -6.24 -4.96 5.77
CA SER A 90 -6.17 -6.27 6.43
C SER A 90 -5.59 -6.23 7.85
N LEU A 91 -5.03 -5.08 8.27
CA LEU A 91 -4.40 -4.92 9.57
C LEU A 91 -5.37 -5.17 10.75
N PRO A 92 -6.62 -4.68 10.76
CA PRO A 92 -7.58 -4.98 11.83
C PRO A 92 -7.82 -6.48 12.02
N ALA A 93 -7.95 -7.26 10.93
CA ALA A 93 -8.11 -8.71 11.02
C ALA A 93 -6.87 -9.41 11.61
N THR A 94 -5.69 -8.89 11.28
CA THR A 94 -4.42 -9.38 11.83
C THR A 94 -4.30 -9.07 13.33
N VAL A 95 -4.71 -7.86 13.73
CA VAL A 95 -4.78 -7.44 15.13
C VAL A 95 -5.81 -8.26 15.91
N GLU A 96 -6.98 -8.54 15.34
CA GLU A 96 -7.99 -9.40 15.95
C GLU A 96 -7.47 -10.83 16.18
N GLY A 97 -6.75 -11.39 15.19
CA GLY A 97 -6.08 -12.68 15.35
C GLY A 97 -5.06 -12.68 16.48
N LEU A 98 -4.25 -11.63 16.58
CA LEU A 98 -3.29 -11.46 17.67
C LEU A 98 -3.97 -11.31 19.03
N GLN A 99 -5.05 -10.53 19.13
CA GLN A 99 -5.84 -10.37 20.36
C GLN A 99 -6.41 -11.71 20.85
N LYS A 100 -6.93 -12.54 19.94
CA LYS A 100 -7.41 -13.90 20.27
C LYS A 100 -6.26 -14.78 20.77
N SER A 101 -5.08 -14.70 20.15
CA SER A 101 -3.89 -15.42 20.57
C SER A 101 -3.44 -15.00 21.98
N VAL A 102 -3.36 -13.68 22.24
CA VAL A 102 -3.00 -13.13 23.56
C VAL A 102 -4.00 -13.55 24.63
N ALA A 103 -5.30 -13.50 24.35
CA ALA A 103 -6.33 -13.98 25.29
C ALA A 103 -6.17 -15.48 25.59
N SER A 104 -5.87 -16.29 24.57
CA SER A 104 -5.59 -17.72 24.76
C SER A 104 -4.35 -17.94 25.63
N ILE A 105 -3.26 -17.23 25.37
CA ILE A 105 -2.03 -17.29 26.18
C ILE A 105 -2.32 -16.87 27.62
N GLY A 106 -3.10 -15.81 27.84
CA GLY A 106 -3.52 -15.37 29.17
C GLY A 106 -4.31 -16.45 29.92
N SER A 107 -5.22 -17.16 29.23
CA SER A 107 -5.98 -18.26 29.84
C SER A 107 -5.09 -19.45 30.23
N THR A 108 -4.13 -19.82 29.36
CA THR A 108 -3.15 -20.87 29.65
C THR A 108 -2.26 -20.48 30.82
N LEU A 109 -1.79 -19.23 30.86
CA LEU A 109 -0.95 -18.71 31.94
C LEU A 109 -1.69 -18.74 33.27
N ASN A 110 -2.97 -18.33 33.31
CA ASN A 110 -3.79 -18.40 34.51
C ASN A 110 -4.00 -19.85 34.98
N SER A 111 -4.20 -20.79 34.05
CA SER A 111 -4.31 -22.21 34.38
C SER A 111 -3.00 -22.77 34.96
N VAL A 112 -1.85 -22.38 34.41
CA VAL A 112 -0.54 -22.76 34.95
C VAL A 112 -0.33 -22.15 36.33
N HIS A 113 -0.72 -20.89 36.54
CA HIS A 113 -0.64 -20.23 37.85
C HIS A 113 -1.43 -20.98 38.93
N LEU A 114 -2.69 -21.33 38.64
CA LEU A 114 -3.53 -22.13 39.55
C LEU A 114 -2.92 -23.52 39.82
N ALA A 115 -2.34 -24.16 38.80
CA ALA A 115 -1.66 -25.45 38.98
C ALA A 115 -0.42 -25.33 39.89
N VAL A 116 0.37 -24.27 39.73
CA VAL A 116 1.54 -24.00 40.58
C VAL A 116 1.11 -23.71 42.02
N GLU A 117 0.04 -22.94 42.23
CA GLU A 117 -0.50 -22.67 43.57
C GLU A 117 -0.96 -23.97 44.26
N ALA A 118 -1.65 -24.85 43.54
CA ALA A 118 -2.04 -26.16 44.06
C ALA A 118 -0.83 -27.04 44.40
N ILE A 119 0.21 -27.05 43.56
CA ILE A 119 1.46 -27.76 43.84
C ILE A 119 2.12 -27.19 45.10
N GLN A 120 2.20 -25.86 45.22
CA GLN A 120 2.81 -25.20 46.36
C GLN A 120 2.10 -25.58 47.67
N LYS A 121 0.77 -25.56 47.69
CA LYS A 121 -0.02 -26.00 48.84
C LYS A 121 0.28 -27.46 49.22
N THR A 122 0.36 -28.34 48.23
CA THR A 122 0.65 -29.76 48.43
C THR A 122 2.07 -29.98 48.98
N VAL A 123 3.04 -29.20 48.52
CA VAL A 123 4.42 -29.20 49.03
C VAL A 123 4.46 -28.75 50.49
N ASP A 124 3.72 -27.70 50.85
CA ASP A 124 3.66 -27.21 52.23
C ASP A 124 3.01 -28.23 53.19
N GLU A 125 1.94 -28.90 52.75
CA GLU A 125 1.31 -30.00 53.49
C GLU A 125 2.29 -31.18 53.68
N HIS A 126 3.00 -31.57 52.63
CA HIS A 126 4.02 -32.62 52.70
C HIS A 126 5.18 -32.24 53.64
N LYS A 127 5.63 -30.99 53.61
CA LYS A 127 6.66 -30.48 54.53
C LYS A 127 6.23 -30.63 55.99
N LYS A 128 5.00 -30.22 56.32
CA LYS A 128 4.44 -30.37 57.68
C LYS A 128 4.35 -31.83 58.13
N ALA A 129 3.86 -32.71 57.25
CA ALA A 129 3.77 -34.14 57.55
C ALA A 129 5.15 -34.78 57.81
N MET A 130 6.16 -34.35 57.06
CA MET A 130 7.53 -34.81 57.22
C MET A 130 8.17 -34.30 58.52
N GLU A 131 7.94 -33.05 58.92
CA GLU A 131 8.37 -32.51 60.22
C GLU A 131 7.72 -33.27 61.39
N LEU A 132 6.44 -33.63 61.27
CA LEU A 132 5.74 -34.46 62.26
C LEU A 132 6.37 -35.85 62.38
N LEU A 133 6.59 -36.54 61.25
CA LEU A 133 7.24 -37.85 61.22
C LEU A 133 8.67 -37.80 61.77
N GLN A 134 9.43 -36.74 61.49
CA GLN A 134 10.78 -36.55 62.02
C GLN A 134 10.75 -36.35 63.54
N SER A 135 9.76 -35.62 64.05
CA SER A 135 9.54 -35.44 65.50
C SER A 135 9.20 -36.77 66.19
N ASP A 136 8.33 -37.57 65.58
CA ASP A 136 7.96 -38.91 66.09
C ASP A 136 9.16 -39.86 66.10
N LEU A 137 9.98 -39.87 65.05
CA LEU A 137 11.19 -40.69 64.95
C LEU A 137 12.22 -40.30 66.03
N ASN A 138 12.41 -39.00 66.25
CA ASN A 138 13.30 -38.50 67.29
C ASN A 138 12.80 -38.89 68.69
N GLN A 139 11.49 -38.85 68.95
CA GLN A 139 10.91 -39.28 70.22
C GLN A 139 11.11 -40.80 70.44
N TYR A 140 10.97 -41.62 69.41
CA TYR A 140 11.21 -43.06 69.47
C TYR A 140 12.69 -43.38 69.73
N SER A 141 13.61 -42.67 69.09
CA SER A 141 15.06 -42.82 69.30
C SER A 141 15.47 -42.50 70.74
N VAL A 142 14.90 -41.45 71.34
CA VAL A 142 15.14 -41.08 72.75
C VAL A 142 14.59 -42.13 73.73
N LYS A 143 13.40 -42.70 73.44
CA LYS A 143 12.82 -43.80 74.24
C LYS A 143 13.64 -45.10 74.15
N GLU A 144 14.23 -45.38 73.00
CA GLU A 144 15.11 -46.55 72.79
C GLU A 144 16.45 -46.41 73.52
N THR A 145 17.04 -45.21 73.57
CA THR A 145 18.28 -44.97 74.34
C THR A 145 18.05 -45.04 75.84
N SER A 146 16.95 -44.47 76.36
CA SER A 146 16.62 -44.60 77.80
C SER A 146 16.28 -46.03 78.25
N ARG A 147 15.90 -46.93 77.33
CA ARG A 147 15.64 -48.34 77.65
C ARG A 147 16.91 -49.19 77.69
N ARG A 148 18.00 -48.75 77.07
CA ARG A 148 19.29 -49.49 77.03
C ARG A 148 20.26 -49.15 78.17
N ASP A 149 19.96 -48.13 78.97
CA ASP A 149 20.81 -47.72 80.11
C ASP A 149 20.44 -48.39 81.45
N GLN A 150 19.57 -49.41 81.45
CA GLN A 150 19.32 -50.26 82.61
C GLN A 150 19.47 -51.73 82.23
N ILE A 151 20.12 -52.52 83.13
CA ILE A 151 20.40 -53.98 83.09
C ILE A 151 21.81 -54.26 82.50
N ILE A 152 22.83 -54.79 83.22
CA ILE A 152 23.13 -56.20 83.72
C ILE A 152 24.28 -56.13 84.81
N PRO A 153 24.67 -57.11 85.70
CA PRO A 153 24.50 -58.61 85.76
C PRO A 153 24.00 -59.20 87.12
N SER A 154 23.59 -60.47 87.36
CA SER A 154 23.84 -61.88 86.88
C SER A 154 22.84 -62.84 87.64
N PRO A 155 22.91 -64.22 87.69
CA PRO A 155 22.58 -65.26 86.68
C PRO A 155 21.50 -66.35 87.07
N SER A 156 20.91 -67.02 86.04
CA SER A 156 20.31 -68.40 85.93
C SER A 156 18.92 -68.79 86.52
N PRO A 157 18.20 -69.86 86.02
CA PRO A 157 17.87 -70.30 84.65
C PRO A 157 16.34 -70.68 84.48
N PRO A 158 15.87 -71.49 83.48
CA PRO A 158 15.11 -71.04 82.31
C PRO A 158 13.62 -71.45 82.28
N SER A 159 12.78 -70.71 81.54
CA SER A 159 11.52 -71.25 80.98
C SER A 159 11.13 -70.51 79.70
N GLU A 160 10.78 -71.31 78.70
CA GLU A 160 10.30 -70.95 77.36
C GLU A 160 9.14 -69.96 77.40
N LEU A 161 9.14 -69.00 76.47
CA LEU A 161 8.02 -68.76 75.54
C LEU A 161 8.32 -67.60 74.57
N ASP A 162 8.23 -67.95 73.30
CA ASP A 162 7.72 -67.18 72.17
C ASP A 162 8.52 -65.96 71.65
N ASN A 163 9.31 -66.24 70.61
CA ASN A 163 9.98 -65.26 69.77
C ASN A 163 9.01 -64.73 68.69
N LYS A 164 8.38 -63.57 68.90
CA LYS A 164 7.77 -62.79 67.81
C LYS A 164 8.67 -61.61 67.44
N PRO A 165 9.19 -61.51 66.21
CA PRO A 165 10.12 -60.43 65.86
C PRO A 165 9.36 -59.09 65.66
N PRO A 166 10.02 -57.92 65.84
CA PRO A 166 9.44 -56.57 65.66
C PRO A 166 9.05 -56.19 64.21
N ASN A 167 8.98 -57.16 63.30
CA ASN A 167 9.01 -56.98 61.85
C ASN A 167 7.68 -56.49 61.25
N GLU A 168 6.54 -56.67 61.92
CA GLU A 168 5.22 -56.30 61.37
C GLU A 168 5.01 -54.78 61.28
N ASN A 169 5.50 -54.00 62.27
CA ASN A 169 5.24 -52.57 62.32
C ASN A 169 6.07 -51.77 61.30
N VAL A 170 7.31 -52.21 61.03
CA VAL A 170 8.19 -51.57 60.03
C VAL A 170 7.68 -51.85 58.61
N LYS A 171 7.18 -53.07 58.35
CA LYS A 171 6.54 -53.40 57.07
C LYS A 171 5.28 -52.59 56.84
N GLN A 172 4.43 -52.46 57.86
CA GLN A 172 3.19 -51.68 57.76
C GLN A 172 3.45 -50.18 57.47
N ILE A 173 4.51 -49.60 58.04
CA ILE A 173 4.91 -48.20 57.77
C ILE A 173 5.48 -48.06 56.35
N GLY A 174 6.30 -49.01 55.90
CA GLY A 174 6.82 -49.06 54.53
C GLY A 174 5.71 -49.15 53.47
N ASP A 175 4.72 -50.01 53.71
CA ASP A 175 3.57 -50.21 52.81
C ASP A 175 2.66 -48.98 52.77
N ARG A 176 2.49 -48.28 53.90
CA ARG A 176 1.70 -47.03 53.98
C ARG A 176 2.38 -45.86 53.29
N ALA A 177 3.70 -45.76 53.39
CA ALA A 177 4.49 -44.76 52.66
C ALA A 177 4.51 -45.04 51.15
N ALA A 178 4.62 -46.31 50.75
CA ALA A 178 4.61 -46.71 49.35
C ALA A 178 3.23 -46.47 48.69
N THR A 179 2.13 -46.73 49.40
CA THR A 179 0.76 -46.48 48.91
C THR A 179 0.48 -44.97 48.76
N LEU A 180 0.87 -44.14 49.72
CA LEU A 180 0.77 -42.68 49.63
C LEU A 180 1.58 -42.11 48.44
N LYS A 181 2.80 -42.60 48.22
CA LYS A 181 3.59 -42.19 47.04
C LYS A 181 2.93 -42.59 45.73
N ARG A 182 2.34 -43.79 45.66
CA ARG A 182 1.71 -44.31 44.45
C ARG A 182 0.43 -43.55 44.11
N GLU A 183 -0.42 -43.28 45.10
CA GLU A 183 -1.66 -42.52 44.94
C GLU A 183 -1.40 -41.05 44.55
N SER A 184 -0.38 -40.43 45.14
CA SER A 184 0.10 -39.10 44.76
C SER A 184 0.60 -39.04 43.32
N LEU A 185 1.40 -40.03 42.89
CA LEU A 185 1.92 -40.09 41.51
C LEU A 185 0.78 -40.24 40.49
N HIS A 186 -0.25 -41.04 40.78
CA HIS A 186 -1.42 -41.18 39.92
C HIS A 186 -2.28 -39.91 39.86
N GLN A 187 -2.40 -39.16 40.97
CA GLN A 187 -3.16 -37.90 41.00
C GLN A 187 -2.44 -36.76 40.24
N VAL A 188 -1.11 -36.71 40.30
CA VAL A 188 -0.30 -35.75 39.53
C VAL A 188 -0.30 -36.11 38.04
N THR A 189 -0.12 -37.39 37.69
CA THR A 189 -0.13 -37.84 36.28
C THR A 189 -1.48 -37.59 35.60
N SER A 190 -2.60 -37.95 36.25
CA SER A 190 -3.93 -37.76 35.63
C SER A 190 -4.28 -36.29 35.37
N ARG A 191 -3.80 -35.35 36.20
CA ARG A 191 -4.01 -33.90 36.01
C ARG A 191 -3.08 -33.30 34.93
N VAL A 192 -1.85 -33.80 34.81
CA VAL A 192 -0.92 -33.38 33.76
C VAL A 192 -1.41 -33.82 32.38
N ASP A 193 -1.97 -35.03 32.27
CA ASP A 193 -2.51 -35.54 30.99
C ASP A 193 -3.73 -34.74 30.52
N THR A 194 -4.57 -34.24 31.44
CA THR A 194 -5.70 -33.34 31.09
C THR A 194 -5.24 -31.99 30.53
N VAL A 195 -4.14 -31.42 31.03
CA VAL A 195 -3.59 -30.15 30.52
C VAL A 195 -2.92 -30.34 29.16
N LYS A 196 -2.21 -31.46 28.97
CA LYS A 196 -1.54 -31.80 27.71
C LYS A 196 -2.54 -32.05 26.56
N THR A 197 -3.66 -32.70 26.85
CA THR A 197 -4.69 -33.02 25.84
C THR A 197 -5.45 -31.78 25.35
N GLN A 198 -5.55 -30.73 26.17
CA GLN A 198 -6.21 -29.47 25.80
C GLN A 198 -5.32 -28.54 24.97
N SER A 199 -3.98 -28.65 25.13
CA SER A 199 -2.99 -27.86 24.37
C SER A 199 -2.81 -28.37 22.93
N ILE A 200 -2.80 -29.69 22.73
CA ILE A 200 -2.47 -30.31 21.42
C ILE A 200 -3.55 -30.06 20.34
N LYS A 201 -4.82 -29.80 20.71
CA LYS A 201 -5.89 -29.57 19.73
C LYS A 201 -5.88 -28.17 19.06
N LYS A 202 -5.03 -27.24 19.49
CA LYS A 202 -4.97 -25.86 18.94
C LYS A 202 -3.67 -25.50 18.21
N GLU A 203 -2.65 -26.36 18.25
CA GLU A 203 -1.27 -26.00 17.90
C GLU A 203 -1.02 -25.92 16.37
N ASP A 204 -1.63 -26.80 15.57
CA ASP A 204 -1.40 -26.88 14.11
C ASP A 204 -1.85 -25.63 13.33
N SER A 205 -2.85 -24.88 13.83
CA SER A 205 -3.32 -23.67 13.14
C SER A 205 -2.42 -22.46 13.40
N SER A 206 -1.85 -22.36 14.61
CA SER A 206 -1.06 -21.20 15.07
C SER A 206 0.33 -21.15 14.46
N ASP A 207 1.00 -22.30 14.30
CA ASP A 207 2.38 -22.35 13.81
C ASP A 207 2.49 -21.92 12.32
N SER A 208 1.45 -22.23 11.55
CA SER A 208 1.29 -21.76 10.16
C SER A 208 1.10 -20.24 10.06
N GLN A 209 0.44 -19.62 11.05
CA GLN A 209 0.21 -18.17 11.08
C GLN A 209 1.47 -17.42 11.52
N VAL A 210 2.20 -17.95 12.52
CA VAL A 210 3.47 -17.39 12.99
C VAL A 210 4.54 -17.47 11.89
N SER A 211 4.58 -18.57 11.13
CA SER A 211 5.50 -18.71 9.99
C SER A 211 5.25 -17.68 8.89
N LYS A 212 3.97 -17.42 8.54
CA LYS A 212 3.60 -16.36 7.57
C LYS A 212 3.95 -14.96 8.05
N LEU A 213 3.77 -14.67 9.34
CA LEU A 213 4.16 -13.38 9.94
C LEU A 213 5.68 -13.18 9.91
N ARG A 214 6.45 -14.23 10.21
CA ARG A 214 7.92 -14.21 10.17
C ARG A 214 8.45 -13.97 8.75
N GLU A 215 7.84 -14.60 7.75
CA GLU A 215 8.18 -14.39 6.34
C GLU A 215 7.91 -12.94 5.89
N LYS A 216 6.75 -12.38 6.25
CA LYS A 216 6.42 -10.97 5.95
C LYS A 216 7.39 -9.99 6.60
N LEU A 217 7.80 -10.23 7.85
CA LEU A 217 8.78 -9.38 8.54
C LEU A 217 10.15 -9.42 7.86
N GLN A 218 10.61 -10.59 7.42
CA GLN A 218 11.86 -10.71 6.68
C GLN A 218 11.82 -9.93 5.35
N LEU A 219 10.69 -9.93 4.65
CA LEU A 219 10.51 -9.19 3.40
C LEU A 219 10.56 -7.66 3.63
N ILE A 220 9.94 -7.18 4.71
CA ILE A 220 9.97 -5.76 5.09
C ILE A 220 11.40 -5.34 5.45
N SER A 221 12.14 -6.16 6.22
CA SER A 221 13.54 -5.87 6.54
C SER A 221 14.44 -5.86 5.31
N ALA A 222 14.16 -6.69 4.29
CA ALA A 222 14.90 -6.68 3.03
C ALA A 222 14.62 -5.43 2.18
N LEU A 223 13.38 -4.92 2.19
CA LEU A 223 12.98 -3.71 1.46
C LEU A 223 13.45 -2.41 2.14
N SER A 224 13.64 -2.44 3.46
CA SER A 224 14.07 -1.28 4.26
C SER A 224 15.60 -1.03 4.24
N ASN A 225 16.41 -1.99 3.76
CA ASN A 225 17.88 -1.93 3.80
C ASN A 225 18.54 -1.61 2.45
N LYS A 226 17.91 -0.80 1.59
CA LYS A 226 18.54 -0.37 0.33
C LYS A 226 19.17 1.03 0.53
N PRO A 227 20.50 1.21 0.45
CA PRO A 227 21.09 2.53 0.46
C PRO A 227 20.71 3.25 -0.85
N GLU A 228 20.38 4.54 -0.77
CA GLU A 228 20.33 5.46 -1.90
C GLU A 228 21.72 5.49 -2.57
N SER A 229 21.92 4.62 -3.55
CA SER A 229 23.09 4.65 -4.43
C SER A 229 22.61 5.09 -5.79
N ASN A 230 22.85 6.38 -6.09
CA ASN A 230 23.21 6.93 -7.41
C ASN A 230 23.35 8.46 -7.31
N ARG A 231 24.53 8.95 -6.89
CA ARG A 231 25.01 10.30 -7.19
C ARG A 231 26.39 10.18 -7.85
N PRO A 232 26.63 10.73 -9.06
CA PRO A 232 27.95 10.69 -9.69
C PRO A 232 28.92 11.68 -9.00
N PRO A 233 30.25 11.45 -9.08
CA PRO A 233 31.22 12.27 -8.38
C PRO A 233 31.55 13.52 -9.20
N GLU A 234 31.39 14.69 -8.58
CA GLU A 234 32.00 15.93 -9.07
C GLU A 234 33.27 16.23 -8.26
N THR A 235 34.30 16.53 -9.02
CA THR A 235 35.67 16.82 -8.61
C THR A 235 35.78 18.15 -7.88
N THR A 236 36.58 18.13 -6.82
CA THR A 236 37.31 19.21 -6.14
C THR A 236 37.45 20.51 -6.94
N HIS A 237 37.04 21.65 -6.36
CA HIS A 237 37.97 22.73 -5.96
C HIS A 237 37.28 23.75 -5.04
N GLU A 238 38.12 24.25 -4.12
CA GLU A 238 37.88 25.08 -2.94
C GLU A 238 37.37 26.49 -3.28
N GLU A 239 36.50 27.08 -2.44
CA GLU A 239 36.84 28.26 -1.63
C GLU A 239 35.69 28.76 -0.73
N GLN A 240 36.07 28.96 0.54
CA GLN A 240 35.66 30.02 1.47
C GLN A 240 34.19 30.19 1.90
N VAL A 241 33.93 29.57 3.05
CA VAL A 241 33.32 30.11 4.28
C VAL A 241 32.87 31.59 4.23
N GLN A 242 31.58 31.84 4.47
CA GLN A 242 31.13 32.87 5.40
C GLN A 242 29.73 32.55 5.94
N SER A 243 29.68 32.20 7.23
CA SER A 243 28.46 32.18 8.03
C SER A 243 28.05 33.61 8.35
N PHE A 244 26.82 33.98 8.00
CA PHE A 244 26.10 35.05 8.67
C PHE A 244 24.77 34.49 9.18
N THR A 245 24.66 34.49 10.50
CA THR A 245 23.40 34.31 11.22
C THR A 245 22.53 35.54 10.97
N SER A 246 21.37 35.35 10.34
CA SER A 246 20.29 36.33 10.39
C SER A 246 18.94 35.63 10.16
N LYS A 247 18.09 35.81 11.19
CA LYS A 247 16.65 35.57 11.36
C LYS A 247 15.82 35.41 10.06
N PRO A 248 14.85 34.47 10.00
CA PRO A 248 14.11 34.21 8.76
C PRO A 248 13.14 35.36 8.48
N SER A 249 13.36 36.03 7.34
CA SER A 249 12.41 36.96 6.73
C SER A 249 11.41 36.17 5.88
N ALA A 250 10.18 36.69 5.84
CA ALA A 250 8.96 36.09 5.33
C ALA A 250 9.09 35.31 4.00
N PHE A 251 8.50 34.12 3.99
CA PHE A 251 8.23 33.29 2.81
C PHE A 251 7.35 34.03 1.79
N PRO A 252 7.53 33.80 0.48
CA PRO A 252 6.49 34.04 -0.51
C PRO A 252 5.35 33.04 -0.28
N GLU A 253 4.13 33.54 -0.12
CA GLU A 253 2.90 32.75 -0.09
C GLU A 253 2.76 31.92 -1.38
N PHE A 254 2.82 30.60 -1.22
CA PHE A 254 2.26 29.67 -2.20
C PHE A 254 0.75 29.59 -1.95
N PRO A 255 -0.11 29.65 -3.00
CA PRO A 255 -1.52 29.38 -2.82
C PRO A 255 -1.69 27.94 -2.31
N GLN A 256 -2.28 27.81 -1.13
CA GLN A 256 -2.64 26.54 -0.52
C GLN A 256 -3.56 25.77 -1.46
N SER A 257 -3.18 24.53 -1.75
CA SER A 257 -4.11 23.51 -2.23
C SER A 257 -5.19 23.28 -1.17
N PRO A 258 -6.50 23.32 -1.50
CA PRO A 258 -7.51 22.79 -0.61
C PRO A 258 -7.50 21.26 -0.75
N GLY A 259 -6.91 20.59 0.23
CA GLY A 259 -7.32 19.25 0.63
C GLY A 259 -8.47 19.36 1.64
N ASP A 260 -9.36 18.38 1.61
CA ASP A 260 -10.43 18.11 2.59
C ASP A 260 -11.42 19.25 2.88
N ASP A 261 -12.50 19.29 2.08
CA ASP A 261 -13.82 19.80 2.47
C ASP A 261 -14.88 19.25 1.48
N ILE A 262 -15.14 17.94 1.50
CA ILE A 262 -16.29 17.36 0.75
C ILE A 262 -17.57 17.31 1.60
N GLU A 263 -17.47 17.59 2.89
CA GLU A 263 -18.65 17.79 3.72
C GLU A 263 -18.72 19.26 4.13
N LYS A 264 -19.55 20.01 3.37
CA LYS A 264 -20.22 21.26 3.78
C LYS A 264 -19.61 22.57 3.27
N THR A 265 -19.87 22.91 2.00
CA THR A 265 -20.34 24.26 1.68
C THR A 265 -21.35 24.24 0.53
N ALA A 266 -22.47 24.92 0.79
CA ALA A 266 -23.45 25.47 -0.14
C ALA A 266 -23.85 24.59 -1.34
N GLN A 267 -25.03 23.98 -1.25
CA GLN A 267 -26.13 24.08 -2.22
C GLN A 267 -25.85 24.95 -3.48
N LEU A 268 -24.84 24.60 -4.28
CA LEU A 268 -24.64 25.17 -5.60
C LEU A 268 -25.86 24.73 -6.37
N ARG A 269 -26.62 25.74 -6.82
CA ARG A 269 -27.91 25.59 -7.47
C ARG A 269 -27.71 24.66 -8.67
N SER A 270 -28.00 23.37 -8.48
CA SER A 270 -27.81 22.38 -9.53
C SER A 270 -28.66 22.80 -10.71
N ILE A 271 -28.00 22.90 -11.85
CA ILE A 271 -28.61 23.33 -13.09
C ILE A 271 -29.16 22.08 -13.76
N SER A 272 -30.48 22.07 -14.00
CA SER A 272 -31.10 21.01 -14.78
C SER A 272 -30.75 21.21 -16.25
N LEU A 273 -29.82 20.40 -16.76
CA LEU A 273 -29.55 20.31 -18.19
C LEU A 273 -30.56 19.34 -18.84
N PRO A 274 -31.28 19.77 -19.90
CA PRO A 274 -32.22 18.91 -20.61
C PRO A 274 -31.58 17.60 -21.04
N GLY A 275 -32.19 16.46 -20.70
CA GLY A 275 -31.73 15.16 -21.17
C GLY A 275 -30.42 14.66 -20.55
N ILE A 276 -29.85 15.35 -19.55
CA ILE A 276 -28.69 14.86 -18.77
C ILE A 276 -29.16 14.58 -17.35
N ALA A 277 -29.41 13.31 -17.04
CA ALA A 277 -29.79 12.84 -15.70
C ALA A 277 -28.76 11.89 -15.09
N SER A 278 -27.76 11.47 -15.88
CA SER A 278 -26.69 10.56 -15.46
C SER A 278 -25.35 10.99 -16.04
N ILE A 279 -24.26 10.57 -15.39
CA ILE A 279 -22.89 10.67 -15.93
C ILE A 279 -22.83 10.12 -17.37
N LYS A 280 -23.57 9.05 -17.66
CA LYS A 280 -23.61 8.44 -19.00
C LYS A 280 -24.24 9.36 -20.06
N ASP A 281 -25.28 10.11 -19.68
CA ASP A 281 -25.90 11.08 -20.59
C ASP A 281 -24.97 12.25 -20.88
N LEU A 282 -24.15 12.63 -19.88
CA LEU A 282 -23.11 13.63 -20.04
C LEU A 282 -21.98 13.14 -20.94
N GLU A 283 -21.57 11.88 -20.81
CA GLU A 283 -20.59 11.27 -21.73
C GLU A 283 -21.11 11.27 -23.18
N ASP A 284 -22.36 10.88 -23.39
CA ASP A 284 -22.99 10.86 -24.71
C ASP A 284 -23.06 12.25 -25.37
N LEU A 285 -23.18 13.33 -24.59
CA LEU A 285 -23.10 14.71 -25.08
C LEU A 285 -21.74 15.02 -25.71
N PHE A 286 -20.64 14.69 -25.03
CA PHE A 286 -19.29 14.94 -25.53
C PHE A 286 -19.04 14.14 -26.81
N TYR A 287 -19.44 12.86 -26.82
CA TYR A 287 -19.34 12.01 -28.01
C TYR A 287 -20.15 12.53 -29.20
N LYS A 288 -21.39 13.01 -28.98
CA LYS A 288 -22.22 13.60 -30.05
C LYS A 288 -21.59 14.84 -30.67
N THR A 289 -20.87 15.63 -29.88
CA THR A 289 -20.18 16.83 -30.36
C THR A 289 -18.80 16.52 -30.96
N GLY A 290 -18.39 15.24 -31.00
CA GLY A 290 -17.09 14.83 -31.53
C GLY A 290 -15.92 15.18 -30.60
N GLN A 291 -16.18 15.53 -29.34
CA GLN A 291 -15.18 15.79 -28.31
C GLN A 291 -14.98 14.54 -27.45
N ASN A 292 -13.76 14.33 -26.96
CA ASN A 292 -13.45 13.35 -25.92
C ASN A 292 -13.74 13.94 -24.52
N MET A 293 -13.65 13.12 -23.47
CA MET A 293 -13.88 13.56 -22.08
C MET A 293 -12.85 14.59 -21.57
N ASP A 294 -11.71 14.70 -22.26
CA ASP A 294 -10.67 15.71 -22.01
C ASP A 294 -10.87 16.98 -22.83
N GLY A 295 -11.82 16.96 -23.77
CA GLY A 295 -12.21 18.10 -24.58
C GLY A 295 -13.09 19.08 -23.81
N LYS A 296 -13.36 20.24 -24.40
CA LYS A 296 -14.25 21.25 -23.84
C LYS A 296 -15.34 21.61 -24.84
N LEU A 297 -16.51 21.94 -24.33
CA LEU A 297 -17.66 22.33 -25.13
C LEU A 297 -18.01 23.79 -24.92
N THR A 298 -18.20 24.52 -26.01
CA THR A 298 -18.77 25.86 -25.97
C THR A 298 -20.25 25.81 -25.60
N TYR A 299 -20.78 26.90 -25.05
CA TYR A 299 -22.23 27.02 -24.79
C TYR A 299 -23.07 26.72 -26.04
N GLN A 300 -22.60 27.12 -27.23
CA GLN A 300 -23.30 26.91 -28.49
C GLN A 300 -23.31 25.44 -28.92
N GLU A 301 -22.23 24.68 -28.68
CA GLU A 301 -22.17 23.25 -28.94
C GLU A 301 -23.10 22.46 -28.01
N ILE A 302 -23.16 22.86 -26.73
CA ILE A 302 -24.09 22.26 -25.76
C ILE A 302 -25.54 22.59 -26.15
N TRP A 303 -25.82 23.84 -26.53
CA TRP A 303 -27.12 24.29 -27.01
C TRP A 303 -27.57 23.51 -28.25
N ASN A 304 -26.67 23.28 -29.21
CA ASN A 304 -26.98 22.50 -30.42
C ASN A 304 -27.31 21.04 -30.10
N SER A 305 -26.71 20.48 -29.04
CA SER A 305 -26.92 19.10 -28.62
C SER A 305 -28.17 18.92 -27.74
N LEU A 306 -28.51 19.89 -26.88
CA LEU A 306 -29.60 19.80 -25.90
C LEU A 306 -30.88 20.56 -26.30
N GLY A 307 -30.78 21.49 -27.24
CA GLY A 307 -31.90 22.29 -27.73
C GLY A 307 -32.34 23.43 -26.79
N SER A 308 -33.53 23.97 -27.07
CA SER A 308 -34.03 25.24 -26.50
C SER A 308 -34.40 25.24 -25.02
N ALA A 309 -34.30 24.09 -24.35
CA ALA A 309 -34.56 23.98 -22.92
C ALA A 309 -33.30 24.26 -22.07
N MET A 310 -32.20 24.70 -22.69
CA MET A 310 -30.97 25.02 -21.99
C MET A 310 -31.13 26.27 -21.10
N PRO A 311 -30.54 26.27 -19.89
CA PRO A 311 -30.53 27.43 -19.01
C PRO A 311 -29.72 28.58 -19.60
N ALA A 312 -29.95 29.79 -19.06
CA ALA A 312 -29.28 31.01 -19.49
C ALA A 312 -27.75 30.88 -19.40
N PRO A 313 -26.99 31.47 -20.35
CA PRO A 313 -25.53 31.37 -20.37
C PRO A 313 -24.89 31.94 -19.09
N GLU A 314 -25.53 32.92 -18.45
CA GLU A 314 -25.08 33.47 -17.17
C GLU A 314 -25.10 32.44 -16.04
N SER A 315 -26.04 31.49 -16.07
CA SER A 315 -26.13 30.43 -15.07
C SER A 315 -25.04 29.38 -15.27
N LEU A 316 -24.72 29.04 -16.53
CA LEU A 316 -23.65 28.10 -16.82
C LEU A 316 -22.27 28.69 -16.49
N ARG A 317 -22.09 30.00 -16.68
CA ARG A 317 -20.82 30.70 -16.43
C ARG A 317 -20.34 30.61 -14.98
N GLU A 318 -21.22 30.35 -14.02
CA GLU A 318 -20.84 30.10 -12.62
C GLU A 318 -20.01 28.81 -12.45
N PHE A 319 -20.07 27.90 -13.43
CA PHE A 319 -19.37 26.61 -13.44
C PHE A 319 -18.15 26.59 -14.36
N ASP A 320 -17.83 27.70 -15.04
CA ASP A 320 -16.59 27.87 -15.81
C ASP A 320 -15.46 28.23 -14.84
N ALA A 321 -14.72 27.22 -14.36
CA ALA A 321 -13.76 27.38 -13.28
C ALA A 321 -12.47 28.05 -13.75
N ASP A 322 -12.12 27.91 -15.03
CA ASP A 322 -10.93 28.54 -15.61
C ASP A 322 -11.22 29.76 -16.50
N GLY A 323 -12.51 30.08 -16.70
CA GLY A 323 -12.95 31.32 -17.33
C GLY A 323 -12.66 31.38 -18.83
N ASP A 324 -12.47 30.23 -19.48
CA ASP A 324 -12.14 30.16 -20.90
C ASP A 324 -13.36 30.17 -21.83
N GLY A 325 -14.57 30.25 -21.26
CA GLY A 325 -15.84 30.27 -21.97
C GLY A 325 -16.25 28.92 -22.55
N ARG A 326 -15.56 27.83 -22.17
CA ARG A 326 -15.86 26.46 -22.56
C ARG A 326 -15.90 25.57 -21.33
N TYR A 327 -16.80 24.60 -21.39
CA TYR A 327 -17.09 23.75 -20.25
C TYR A 327 -16.48 22.37 -20.46
N SER A 328 -15.62 21.98 -19.53
CA SER A 328 -15.07 20.65 -19.41
C SER A 328 -16.10 19.67 -18.84
N PHE A 329 -15.81 18.37 -18.97
CA PHE A 329 -16.66 17.32 -18.42
C PHE A 329 -16.87 17.48 -16.90
N LEU A 330 -15.83 17.86 -16.15
CA LEU A 330 -15.89 18.02 -14.70
C LEU A 330 -16.77 19.20 -14.29
N GLU A 331 -16.71 20.30 -15.04
CA GLU A 331 -17.50 21.50 -14.79
C GLU A 331 -18.98 21.26 -15.06
N LEU A 332 -19.31 20.59 -16.17
CA LEU A 332 -20.70 20.21 -16.46
C LEU A 332 -21.23 19.15 -15.49
N ARG A 333 -20.38 18.23 -15.02
CA ARG A 333 -20.75 17.28 -13.97
C ARG A 333 -21.11 17.99 -12.67
N ALA A 334 -20.30 18.99 -12.27
CA ALA A 334 -20.59 19.82 -11.12
C ALA A 334 -21.87 20.66 -11.30
N ALA A 335 -22.13 21.15 -12.52
CA ALA A 335 -23.35 21.89 -12.86
C ALA A 335 -24.61 21.05 -12.70
N VAL A 336 -24.61 19.80 -13.17
CA VAL A 336 -25.79 18.91 -13.11
C VAL A 336 -25.90 18.17 -11.77
N GLY A 337 -24.79 18.01 -11.04
CA GLY A 337 -24.75 17.35 -9.74
C GLY A 337 -24.85 15.83 -9.83
N VAL A 338 -24.25 15.22 -10.86
CA VAL A 338 -24.27 13.77 -11.14
C VAL A 338 -22.93 13.07 -10.91
#